data_AF-A0A518SBA5-F1
#
_entry.id   AF-A0A518SBA5-F1
#
_cell.length_a   1.000
_cell.length_b   1.000
_cell.length_c   1.000
_cell.angle_alpha   90.00
_cell.angle_beta   90.00
_cell.angle_gamma   90.00
#
_symmetry.space_group_name_H-M   'P 1'
#
loop_
_entity.id
_entity.type
_entity.pdbx_description
1 polymer ?
#
loop_
_entity_poly.entity_id
_entity_poly.type
_entity_poly.pdbx_seq_one_letter_code
_entity_poly.pdbx_strand_id
1 'polypeptide(L)'
;MAEPRVPDDGGGDGGDGGASDGVVELPCGERVATTAFDLGMREYDCSCGSSHAVVMDMHPPGRFLPESIVDILDAAVEPAEDDAFEEFGTPHLMGAVMEEVPEEVATYDASGEGEVGYALLWVFGFDSRTLHEYVVELVVELMDHAVSHAENPNASAEFEDAMTEFDVPAFVDEYRRERDWAA
;
A
#
# COMPACT_ATOMS: atom_id res chain seq x y z
N MET A 1 -7.37 -11.45 14.96
CA MET A 1 -6.88 -10.52 13.92
C MET A 1 -7.65 -10.86 12.67
N ALA A 2 -8.26 -9.88 12.01
CA ALA A 2 -8.83 -10.09 10.68
C ALA A 2 -7.65 -10.28 9.72
N GLU A 3 -7.75 -11.26 8.83
CA GLU A 3 -6.76 -11.50 7.77
C GLU A 3 -6.71 -10.28 6.85
N PRO A 4 -5.53 -9.82 6.38
CA PRO A 4 -5.44 -8.69 5.44
C PRO A 4 -6.24 -9.06 4.19
N ARG A 5 -7.27 -8.27 3.85
CA ARG A 5 -8.11 -8.53 2.68
C ARG A 5 -7.89 -7.49 1.60
N VAL A 6 -7.68 -7.97 0.38
CA VAL A 6 -7.76 -7.13 -0.82
C VAL A 6 -9.24 -6.82 -1.10
N PRO A 7 -9.58 -5.63 -1.64
CA PRO A 7 -10.94 -5.37 -2.12
C PRO A 7 -11.39 -6.45 -3.11
N ASP A 8 -12.59 -6.98 -2.89
CA ASP A 8 -13.18 -8.07 -3.68
C ASP A 8 -13.44 -7.61 -5.14
N ASP A 9 -12.88 -8.30 -6.13
CA ASP A 9 -13.20 -8.17 -7.56
C ASP A 9 -14.65 -8.67 -7.88
N GLY A 10 -15.39 -9.15 -6.88
CA GLY A 10 -16.64 -9.89 -7.01
C GLY A 10 -17.82 -9.35 -6.20
N GLY A 11 -18.33 -8.17 -6.58
CA GLY A 11 -19.76 -7.83 -6.44
C GLY A 11 -20.39 -7.94 -5.03
N GLY A 12 -20.05 -7.01 -4.14
CA GLY A 12 -20.71 -6.80 -2.85
C GLY A 12 -21.24 -5.37 -2.70
N ASP A 13 -22.55 -5.24 -2.50
CA ASP A 13 -23.37 -4.03 -2.31
C ASP A 13 -22.78 -3.11 -1.22
N GLY A 14 -22.02 -2.07 -1.60
CA GLY A 14 -21.31 -1.23 -0.64
C GLY A 14 -20.55 -0.03 -1.20
N GLY A 15 -21.09 0.66 -2.21
CA GLY A 15 -20.50 1.88 -2.78
C GLY A 15 -20.82 1.99 -4.26
N ASP A 16 -21.17 3.18 -4.75
CA ASP A 16 -21.66 3.49 -6.10
C ASP A 16 -20.59 3.23 -7.19
N GLY A 17 -20.16 1.98 -7.39
CA GLY A 17 -19.10 1.58 -8.34
C GLY A 17 -19.64 1.19 -9.72
N GLY A 18 -20.62 1.93 -10.24
CA GLY A 18 -21.16 1.68 -11.58
C GLY A 18 -20.16 2.11 -12.64
N ALA A 19 -19.69 1.15 -13.47
CA ALA A 19 -18.97 1.33 -14.73
C ALA A 19 -18.45 2.76 -14.93
N SER A 20 -17.36 3.08 -14.25
CA SER A 20 -16.89 4.45 -14.15
C SER A 20 -16.45 4.97 -15.52
N ASP A 21 -16.83 6.21 -15.84
CA ASP A 21 -16.51 6.93 -17.08
C ASP A 21 -14.99 7.23 -17.25
N GLY A 22 -14.10 6.36 -16.75
CA GLY A 22 -12.66 6.59 -16.72
C GLY A 22 -12.28 7.77 -15.80
N VAL A 23 -13.00 7.95 -14.68
CA VAL A 23 -12.80 9.06 -13.74
C VAL A 23 -12.82 8.55 -12.30
N VAL A 24 -11.79 8.91 -11.53
CA VAL A 24 -11.68 8.69 -10.08
C VAL A 24 -11.98 9.98 -9.32
N GLU A 25 -12.72 9.87 -8.21
CA GLU A 25 -12.92 10.97 -7.27
C GLU A 25 -11.91 10.84 -6.12
N LEU A 26 -11.05 11.84 -5.97
CA LEU A 26 -9.96 11.84 -4.99
C LEU A 26 -10.46 12.19 -3.59
N PRO A 27 -9.73 11.85 -2.51
CA PRO A 27 -10.11 12.20 -1.13
C PRO A 27 -10.25 13.72 -0.92
N CYS A 28 -9.56 14.54 -1.70
CA CYS A 28 -9.67 16.00 -1.68
C CYS A 28 -10.93 16.55 -2.40
N GLY A 29 -11.73 15.69 -3.02
CA GLY A 29 -12.95 16.01 -3.77
C GLY A 29 -12.74 16.33 -5.26
N GLU A 30 -11.49 16.35 -5.74
CA GLU A 30 -11.18 16.55 -7.15
C GLU A 30 -11.48 15.30 -7.97
N ARG A 31 -11.90 15.48 -9.23
CA ARG A 31 -12.23 14.38 -10.15
C ARG A 31 -11.19 14.31 -11.25
N VAL A 32 -10.52 13.17 -11.38
CA VAL A 32 -9.36 12.99 -12.27
C VAL A 32 -9.59 11.84 -13.21
N ALA A 33 -9.23 12.01 -14.49
CA ALA A 33 -9.33 10.93 -15.47
C ALA A 33 -8.29 9.83 -15.17
N THR A 34 -8.66 8.56 -15.33
CA THR A 34 -7.77 7.40 -15.11
C THR A 34 -6.52 7.47 -16.00
N THR A 35 -6.67 7.97 -17.22
CA THR A 35 -5.57 8.21 -18.16
C THR A 35 -4.56 9.28 -17.71
N ALA A 36 -4.84 10.04 -16.64
CA ALA A 36 -3.88 11.00 -16.08
C ALA A 36 -2.84 10.33 -15.16
N PHE A 37 -3.05 9.08 -14.75
CA PHE A 37 -2.12 8.34 -13.90
C PHE A 37 -1.19 7.48 -14.75
N ASP A 38 0.06 7.92 -14.89
CA ASP A 38 1.10 7.16 -15.58
C ASP A 38 1.53 5.93 -14.76
N LEU A 39 1.88 4.83 -15.44
CA LEU A 39 2.32 3.58 -14.79
C LEU A 39 3.55 3.72 -13.87
N GLY A 40 4.37 4.76 -14.08
CA GLY A 40 5.53 5.06 -13.23
C GLY A 40 5.28 6.12 -12.16
N MET A 41 4.06 6.65 -12.06
CA MET A 41 3.72 7.77 -11.20
C MET A 41 3.82 7.36 -9.73
N ARG A 42 4.51 8.20 -8.95
CA ARG A 42 4.54 8.06 -7.50
C ARG A 42 3.61 9.04 -6.80
N GLU A 43 3.46 10.21 -7.39
CA GLU A 43 2.68 11.33 -6.88
C GLU A 43 1.94 12.01 -8.01
N TYR A 44 0.71 12.43 -7.73
CA TYR A 44 -0.11 13.25 -8.60
C TYR A 44 -0.23 14.66 -8.02
N ASP A 45 0.29 15.65 -8.74
CA ASP A 45 0.15 17.06 -8.37
C ASP A 45 -1.27 17.55 -8.66
N CYS A 46 -2.06 17.73 -7.61
CA CYS A 46 -3.48 17.98 -7.71
C CYS A 46 -3.82 19.48 -7.79
N SER A 47 -4.94 19.80 -8.43
CA SER A 47 -5.55 21.13 -8.46
C SER A 47 -5.90 21.68 -7.07
N CYS A 48 -6.06 20.81 -6.06
CA CYS A 48 -6.27 21.22 -4.67
C CYS A 48 -5.03 21.91 -4.04
N GLY A 49 -3.85 21.77 -4.66
CA GLY A 49 -2.59 22.36 -4.23
C GLY A 49 -1.66 21.42 -3.44
N SER A 50 -2.07 20.18 -3.23
CA SER A 50 -1.25 19.12 -2.61
C SER A 50 -0.82 18.06 -3.64
N SER A 51 0.17 17.27 -3.29
CA SER A 51 0.57 16.08 -4.06
C SER A 51 -0.02 14.83 -3.39
N HIS A 52 -0.64 13.97 -4.19
CA HIS A 52 -1.31 12.75 -3.74
C HIS A 52 -0.49 11.52 -4.11
N ALA A 53 -0.24 10.61 -3.16
CA ALA A 53 0.47 9.38 -3.43
C ALA A 53 -0.33 8.50 -4.38
N VAL A 54 0.34 7.92 -5.37
CA VAL A 54 -0.24 7.04 -6.38
C VAL A 54 0.44 5.68 -6.30
N VAL A 55 -0.37 4.63 -6.22
CA VAL A 55 0.05 3.23 -6.26
C VAL A 55 -0.85 2.46 -7.21
N MET A 56 -0.27 1.54 -7.96
CA MET A 56 -0.98 0.63 -8.86
C MET A 56 -0.61 -0.82 -8.53
N ASP A 57 -1.45 -1.76 -8.92
CA ASP A 57 -1.27 -3.20 -8.67
C ASP A 57 0.08 -3.72 -9.19
N MET A 58 0.53 -3.22 -10.34
CA MET A 58 1.80 -3.63 -10.94
C MET A 58 3.05 -3.12 -10.21
N HIS A 59 2.93 -2.16 -9.28
CA HIS A 59 4.09 -1.65 -8.55
C HIS A 59 4.61 -2.73 -7.60
N PRO A 60 5.92 -3.03 -7.57
CA PRO A 60 6.43 -4.05 -6.66
C PRO A 60 6.47 -3.54 -5.21
N PRO A 61 6.28 -4.41 -4.19
CA PRO A 61 6.48 -4.08 -2.77
C PRO A 61 7.87 -3.49 -2.47
N GLY A 62 8.86 -3.87 -3.27
CA GLY A 62 10.21 -3.29 -3.29
C GLY A 62 10.23 -1.75 -3.43
N ARG A 63 9.14 -1.12 -3.85
CA ARG A 63 8.99 0.34 -3.82
C ARG A 63 9.05 0.92 -2.40
N PHE A 64 8.63 0.16 -1.39
CA PHE A 64 8.54 0.59 0.00
C PHE A 64 9.52 -0.15 0.92
N LEU A 65 9.83 -1.41 0.60
CA LEU A 65 10.55 -2.29 1.51
C LEU A 65 11.79 -2.89 0.84
N PRO A 66 12.89 -3.12 1.57
CA PRO A 66 14.01 -3.90 1.06
C PRO A 66 13.54 -5.28 0.60
N GLU A 67 14.11 -5.80 -0.49
CA GLU A 67 13.71 -7.10 -1.06
C GLU A 67 13.78 -8.24 -0.02
N SER A 68 14.75 -8.20 0.90
CA SER A 68 14.85 -9.19 1.97
C SER A 68 13.66 -9.18 2.93
N ILE A 69 13.00 -8.03 3.13
CA ILE A 69 11.78 -7.93 3.94
C ILE A 69 10.58 -8.41 3.13
N VAL A 70 10.52 -8.08 1.84
CA VAL A 70 9.49 -8.58 0.93
C VAL A 70 9.49 -10.11 0.89
N ASP A 71 10.68 -10.73 0.75
CA ASP A 71 10.84 -12.19 0.76
C ASP A 71 10.35 -12.83 2.07
N ILE A 72 10.55 -12.15 3.21
CA ILE A 72 10.08 -12.63 4.52
C ILE A 72 8.55 -12.54 4.58
N LEU A 73 7.97 -11.44 4.12
CA LEU A 73 6.52 -11.24 4.14
C LEU A 73 5.81 -12.21 3.20
N ASP A 74 6.35 -12.43 2.00
CA ASP A 74 5.83 -13.43 1.06
C ASP A 74 5.86 -14.85 1.62
N ALA A 75 6.89 -15.20 2.38
CA ALA A 75 6.97 -16.49 3.04
C ALA A 75 6.07 -16.62 4.29
N ALA A 76 5.67 -15.50 4.90
CA ALA A 76 4.99 -15.49 6.21
C ALA A 76 3.51 -15.15 6.13
N VAL A 77 3.08 -14.40 5.12
CA VAL A 77 1.71 -13.96 4.91
C VAL A 77 1.08 -14.87 3.85
N GLU A 78 0.11 -15.67 4.26
CA GLU A 78 -0.72 -16.46 3.35
C GLU A 78 -1.93 -15.61 2.92
N PRO A 79 -2.07 -15.26 1.62
CA PRO A 79 -3.28 -14.64 1.10
C PRO A 79 -4.52 -15.51 1.36
N ALA A 80 -5.69 -14.90 1.42
CA ALA A 80 -6.94 -15.62 1.62
C ALA A 80 -7.24 -16.55 0.41
N GLU A 81 -7.93 -17.68 0.64
CA GLU A 81 -8.25 -18.64 -0.44
C GLU A 81 -9.11 -18.03 -1.57
N ASP A 82 -9.85 -16.96 -1.26
CA ASP A 82 -10.71 -16.21 -2.17
C ASP A 82 -10.05 -14.93 -2.73
N ASP A 83 -8.77 -14.70 -2.44
CA ASP A 83 -8.03 -13.55 -2.97
C ASP A 83 -7.75 -13.70 -4.48
N ALA A 84 -7.69 -12.57 -5.18
CA ALA A 84 -7.32 -12.51 -6.60
C ALA A 84 -5.81 -12.74 -6.81
N PHE A 85 -5.01 -12.64 -5.75
CA PHE A 85 -3.55 -12.76 -5.77
C PHE A 85 -3.08 -14.03 -5.05
N GLU A 86 -2.25 -14.84 -5.73
CA GLU A 86 -1.72 -16.09 -5.19
C GLU A 86 -0.56 -15.89 -4.19
N GLU A 87 0.10 -14.73 -4.23
CA GLU A 87 1.31 -14.40 -3.47
C GLU A 87 1.16 -13.01 -2.82
N PHE A 88 1.92 -12.76 -1.76
CA PHE A 88 1.93 -11.46 -1.10
C PHE A 88 2.42 -10.38 -2.06
N GLY A 89 1.84 -9.18 -1.97
CA GLY A 89 2.13 -8.13 -2.93
C GLY A 89 1.63 -6.76 -2.52
N THR A 90 1.78 -5.80 -3.43
CA THR A 90 1.33 -4.42 -3.22
C THR A 90 -0.17 -4.30 -2.91
N PRO A 91 -1.07 -5.08 -3.52
CA PRO A 91 -2.49 -5.09 -3.13
C PRO A 91 -2.70 -5.36 -1.63
N HIS A 92 -1.94 -6.30 -1.05
CA HIS A 92 -1.99 -6.63 0.37
C HIS A 92 -1.47 -5.49 1.26
N LEU A 93 -0.36 -4.86 0.86
CA LEU A 93 0.17 -3.68 1.55
C LEU A 93 -0.82 -2.51 1.51
N MET A 94 -1.44 -2.25 0.36
CA MET A 94 -2.45 -1.20 0.23
C MET A 94 -3.71 -1.55 1.01
N GLY A 95 -4.11 -2.82 1.04
CA GLY A 95 -5.16 -3.34 1.93
C GLY A 95 -4.94 -2.92 3.38
N ALA A 96 -3.76 -3.22 3.93
CA ALA A 96 -3.39 -2.84 5.29
C ALA A 96 -3.40 -1.32 5.52
N VAL A 97 -2.86 -0.52 4.58
CA VAL A 97 -2.90 0.95 4.70
C VAL A 97 -4.33 1.47 4.66
N MET A 98 -5.20 0.93 3.80
CA MET A 98 -6.60 1.34 3.73
C MET A 98 -7.37 1.04 5.02
N GLU A 99 -7.01 -0.02 5.74
CA GLU A 99 -7.60 -0.32 7.05
C GLU A 99 -7.24 0.76 8.09
N GLU A 100 -6.01 1.29 8.04
CA GLU A 100 -5.55 2.36 8.94
C GLU A 100 -6.10 3.75 8.57
N VAL A 101 -6.21 4.07 7.27
CA VAL A 101 -6.62 5.39 6.78
C VAL A 101 -7.78 5.32 5.77
N PRO A 102 -8.95 4.78 6.15
CA PRO A 102 -10.03 4.48 5.20
C PRO A 102 -10.66 5.71 4.53
N GLU A 103 -10.56 6.89 5.15
CA GLU A 103 -11.11 8.14 4.62
C GLU A 103 -10.14 8.92 3.71
N GLU A 104 -8.86 8.50 3.66
CA GLU A 104 -7.78 9.22 2.98
C GLU A 104 -7.31 8.50 1.72
N VAL A 105 -8.12 7.59 1.16
CA VAL A 105 -7.77 6.79 -0.01
C VAL A 105 -8.96 6.66 -0.95
N ALA A 106 -8.72 6.94 -2.23
CA ALA A 106 -9.62 6.58 -3.32
C ALA A 106 -9.09 5.33 -4.02
N THR A 107 -9.97 4.36 -4.23
CA THR A 107 -9.67 3.14 -4.99
C THR A 107 -10.41 3.15 -6.31
N TYR A 108 -9.79 2.56 -7.33
CA TYR A 108 -10.40 2.41 -8.65
C TYR A 108 -10.03 1.07 -9.26
N ASP A 109 -11.06 0.32 -9.66
CA ASP A 109 -10.93 -0.92 -10.44
C ASP A 109 -10.96 -0.59 -11.94
N ALA A 110 -9.81 -0.77 -12.58
CA ALA A 110 -9.59 -0.59 -14.00
C ALA A 110 -9.38 -1.93 -14.74
N SER A 111 -9.73 -3.08 -14.13
CA SER A 111 -9.59 -4.41 -14.73
C SER A 111 -10.31 -4.54 -16.09
N GLY A 112 -11.40 -3.79 -16.29
CA GLY A 112 -12.14 -3.69 -17.54
C GLY A 112 -11.61 -2.68 -18.56
N GLU A 113 -10.62 -1.85 -18.19
CA GLU A 113 -10.11 -0.71 -18.96
C GLU A 113 -8.73 -1.00 -19.56
N GLY A 114 -8.69 -1.72 -20.69
CA GLY A 114 -7.43 -2.10 -21.34
C GLY A 114 -6.56 -0.95 -21.86
N GLU A 115 -6.98 0.31 -21.74
CA GLU A 115 -6.25 1.49 -22.20
C GLU A 115 -5.31 2.11 -21.16
N VAL A 116 -5.51 1.84 -19.85
CA VAL A 116 -4.70 2.45 -18.78
C VAL A 116 -3.53 1.58 -18.31
N GLY A 117 -3.64 0.25 -18.49
CA GLY A 117 -2.52 -0.68 -18.27
C GLY A 117 -2.26 -1.11 -16.82
N TYR A 118 -3.12 -0.73 -15.89
CA TYR A 118 -3.18 -1.22 -14.51
C TYR A 118 -4.58 -1.78 -14.23
N ALA A 119 -4.70 -2.71 -13.28
CA ALA A 119 -5.99 -3.27 -12.87
C ALA A 119 -6.55 -2.56 -11.63
N LEU A 120 -5.69 -2.15 -10.70
CA LEU A 120 -6.11 -1.44 -9.48
C LEU A 120 -5.28 -0.17 -9.31
N LEU A 121 -5.95 0.89 -8.87
CA LEU A 121 -5.34 2.19 -8.55
C LEU A 121 -5.75 2.61 -7.14
N TRP A 122 -4.76 3.06 -6.37
CA TRP A 122 -4.93 3.73 -5.10
C TRP A 122 -4.35 5.15 -5.19
N VAL A 123 -5.16 6.13 -4.79
CA VAL A 123 -4.74 7.53 -4.69
C VAL A 123 -5.01 8.04 -3.28
N PHE A 124 -3.97 8.44 -2.57
CA PHE A 124 -4.06 8.86 -1.17
C PHE A 124 -4.15 10.39 -1.03
N GLY A 125 -4.81 10.86 0.04
CA GLY A 125 -4.97 12.28 0.38
C GLY A 125 -3.66 12.99 0.75
N PHE A 126 -2.59 12.23 0.98
CA PHE A 126 -1.26 12.69 1.37
C PHE A 126 -0.18 12.27 0.37
N ASP A 127 1.04 12.77 0.55
CA ASP A 127 2.16 12.54 -0.36
C ASP A 127 2.77 11.12 -0.27
N SER A 128 3.61 10.76 -1.25
CA SER A 128 4.20 9.43 -1.32
C SER A 128 5.23 9.14 -0.23
N ARG A 129 5.74 10.17 0.45
CA ARG A 129 6.66 10.00 1.59
C ARG A 129 5.86 9.54 2.80
N THR A 130 4.74 10.21 3.07
CA THR A 130 3.79 9.88 4.13
C THR A 130 3.23 8.47 3.93
N LEU A 131 2.87 8.11 2.70
CA LEU A 131 2.47 6.73 2.38
C LEU A 131 3.56 5.71 2.74
N HIS A 132 4.82 6.04 2.45
CA HIS A 132 5.93 5.13 2.71
C HIS A 132 6.16 4.96 4.22
N GLU A 133 6.00 6.01 5.01
CA GLU A 133 6.02 5.92 6.48
C GLU A 133 4.93 4.97 6.98
N TYR A 134 3.68 5.11 6.53
CA TYR A 134 2.57 4.20 6.89
C TYR A 134 2.87 2.74 6.56
N VAL A 135 3.38 2.45 5.36
CA VAL A 135 3.72 1.07 4.97
C VAL A 135 4.79 0.48 5.90
N VAL A 136 5.81 1.27 6.26
CA VAL A 136 6.90 0.80 7.13
C VAL A 136 6.41 0.59 8.55
N GLU A 137 5.59 1.50 9.09
CA GLU A 137 4.94 1.36 10.40
C GLU A 137 4.11 0.08 10.48
N LEU A 138 3.26 -0.17 9.49
CA LEU A 138 2.40 -1.35 9.46
C LEU A 138 3.19 -2.67 9.39
N VAL A 139 4.26 -2.71 8.60
CA VAL A 139 5.12 -3.91 8.51
C VAL A 139 5.84 -4.16 9.83
N VAL A 140 6.32 -3.11 10.46
CA VAL A 140 6.94 -3.17 11.79
C VAL A 140 5.94 -3.70 12.83
N GLU A 141 4.71 -3.19 12.83
CA GLU A 141 3.66 -3.63 13.75
C GLU A 141 3.26 -5.09 13.51
N LEU A 142 3.20 -5.52 12.24
CA LEU A 142 2.96 -6.91 11.89
C LEU A 142 4.07 -7.82 12.43
N MET A 143 5.33 -7.41 12.28
CA MET A 143 6.47 -8.14 12.82
C MET A 143 6.44 -8.20 14.36
N ASP A 144 6.12 -7.09 15.03
CA ASP A 144 5.97 -7.05 16.49
C ASP A 144 4.92 -8.05 16.97
N HIS A 145 3.75 -8.02 16.34
CA HIS A 145 2.68 -8.95 16.66
C HIS A 145 3.12 -10.39 16.44
N ALA A 146 3.75 -10.72 15.30
CA ALA A 146 4.25 -12.06 15.02
C ALA A 146 5.28 -12.55 16.06
N VAL A 147 6.22 -11.71 16.45
CA VAL A 147 7.25 -12.04 17.46
C VAL A 147 6.64 -12.19 18.85
N SER A 148 5.61 -11.40 19.20
CA SER A 148 4.92 -11.51 20.50
C SER A 148 4.17 -12.83 20.67
N HIS A 149 3.73 -13.47 19.58
CA HIS A 149 3.11 -14.80 19.59
C HIS A 149 4.11 -15.95 19.56
N ALA A 150 5.38 -15.69 19.25
CA ALA A 150 6.40 -16.73 19.27
C ALA A 150 6.65 -17.19 20.72
N GLU A 151 6.72 -18.51 20.95
CA GLU A 151 6.98 -19.11 22.28
C GLU A 151 8.42 -18.86 22.79
N ASN A 152 9.13 -17.85 22.27
CA ASN A 152 10.50 -17.50 22.65
C ASN A 152 10.55 -16.10 23.30
N PRO A 153 10.45 -16.01 24.65
CA PRO A 153 10.39 -14.73 25.35
C PRO A 153 11.66 -13.87 25.23
N ASN A 154 12.80 -14.45 24.84
CA ASN A 154 14.01 -13.65 24.59
C ASN A 154 13.94 -12.92 23.25
N ALA A 155 13.30 -13.52 22.25
CA ALA A 155 13.16 -12.91 20.92
C ALA A 155 12.20 -11.71 20.96
N SER A 156 11.13 -11.78 21.76
CA SER A 156 10.19 -10.66 21.95
C SER A 156 10.86 -9.47 22.63
N ALA A 157 11.62 -9.69 23.71
CA ALA A 157 12.32 -8.59 24.40
C ALA A 157 13.39 -7.93 23.52
N GLU A 158 14.16 -8.72 22.75
CA GLU A 158 15.17 -8.18 21.82
C GLU A 158 14.54 -7.35 20.69
N PHE A 159 13.36 -7.77 20.21
CA PHE A 159 12.62 -7.03 19.18
C PHE A 159 12.03 -5.73 19.73
N GLU A 160 11.38 -5.76 20.90
CA GLU A 160 10.83 -4.57 21.57
C GLU A 160 11.92 -3.50 21.84
N ASP A 161 13.10 -3.92 22.27
CA ASP A 161 14.25 -3.03 22.47
C ASP A 161 14.71 -2.41 21.15
N ALA A 162 14.86 -3.21 20.09
CA ALA A 162 15.21 -2.72 18.75
C ALA A 162 14.16 -1.76 18.19
N MET A 163 12.88 -2.02 18.48
CA MET A 163 11.78 -1.17 18.02
C MET A 163 11.73 0.19 18.70
N THR A 164 12.14 0.26 19.97
CA THR A 164 12.24 1.54 20.69
C THR A 164 13.24 2.50 20.04
N GLU A 165 14.25 1.97 19.35
CA GLU A 165 15.29 2.74 18.68
C GLU A 165 15.02 2.96 17.18
N PHE A 166 13.99 2.32 16.60
CA PHE A 166 13.72 2.40 15.17
C PHE A 166 13.00 3.70 14.80
N ASP A 167 13.64 4.50 13.95
CA ASP A 167 13.14 5.78 13.45
C ASP A 167 12.61 5.59 12.02
N VAL A 168 11.28 5.52 11.87
CA VAL A 168 10.60 5.33 10.59
C VAL A 168 10.91 6.47 9.60
N PRO A 169 10.76 7.76 9.96
CA PRO A 169 11.16 8.86 9.09
C PRO A 169 12.61 8.75 8.60
N ALA A 170 13.55 8.41 9.48
CA ALA A 170 14.96 8.26 9.11
C ALA A 170 15.19 7.08 8.17
N PHE A 171 14.52 5.95 8.40
CA PHE A 171 14.54 4.79 7.51
C PHE A 171 14.00 5.15 6.12
N VAL A 172 12.84 5.80 6.05
CA VAL A 172 12.20 6.21 4.79
C VAL A 172 13.10 7.18 4.02
N ASP A 173 13.65 8.17 4.70
CA ASP A 173 14.56 9.14 4.07
C ASP A 173 15.79 8.45 3.47
N GLU A 174 16.41 7.52 4.19
CA GLU A 174 17.57 6.76 3.70
C GLU A 174 17.20 5.85 2.53
N TYR A 175 16.12 5.08 2.66
CA TYR A 175 15.67 4.14 1.63
C TYR A 175 15.33 4.85 0.32
N ARG A 176 14.57 5.96 0.41
CA ARG A 176 14.23 6.76 -0.77
C ARG A 176 15.47 7.38 -1.39
N ARG A 177 16.40 7.89 -0.58
CA ARG A 177 17.68 8.44 -1.07
C ARG A 177 18.47 7.40 -1.84
N GLU A 178 18.58 6.17 -1.35
CA GLU A 178 19.31 5.10 -2.06
C GLU A 178 18.64 4.72 -3.39
N ARG A 179 17.30 4.66 -3.44
CA ARG A 179 16.58 4.30 -4.67
C ARG A 179 16.42 5.44 -5.67
N ASP A 180 16.33 6.69 -5.22
CA ASP A 180 16.28 7.86 -6.09
C ASP A 180 17.63 8.10 -6.81
N TRP A 181 18.74 7.61 -6.25
CA TRP A 181 20.05 7.60 -6.93
C TRP A 181 20.18 6.50 -8.00
N ALA A 182 19.30 5.50 -7.96
CA ALA A 182 19.26 4.38 -8.91
C ALA A 182 18.28 4.62 -10.09
N ALA A 183 17.56 5.75 -10.09
CA ALA A 183 16.59 6.15 -11.12
C ALA A 183 17.21 7.07 -12.20
#